data_AF-A0A2V8DZM5-F1
#
_entry.id   AF-A0A2V8DZM5-F1
#
_cell.length_a   1.000
_cell.length_b   1.000
_cell.length_c   1.000
_cell.angle_alpha   90.00
_cell.angle_beta   90.00
_cell.angle_gamma   90.00
#
_symmetry.space_group_name_H-M   'P 1'
#
loop_
_entity.id
_entity.type
_entity.pdbx_description
1 polymer ?
#
loop_
_entity_poly.entity_id
_entity_poly.type
_entity_poly.pdbx_seq_one_letter_code
_entity_poly.pdbx_strand_id
1 'polypeptide(L)'
;MRSYPNWSGSAAVWLMALVLLLGEHQGAQALLAQQHPSTITAGLETIQIRPNVHVIFGAGANVTVHVGPDGLVLVDSGSSERADNLLEAVKSISPRPIRLIINTSADADHVGGNAVIGNAGVSMSFDPFALGNHATVLAHENVLRRMSAPTGSQSPFP
;
A
#
# COMPACT_ATOMS: atom_id res chain seq x y z
N MET A 1 -76.87 -31.13 -0.52
CA MET A 1 -76.34 -30.55 -1.78
C MET A 1 -75.48 -29.36 -1.39
N ARG A 2 -74.15 -29.48 -1.52
CA ARG A 2 -73.18 -28.53 -0.94
C ARG A 2 -72.61 -27.67 -2.07
N SER A 3 -72.84 -26.37 -1.97
CA SER A 3 -72.36 -25.36 -2.93
C SER A 3 -70.83 -25.17 -2.82
N TYR A 4 -70.15 -25.02 -3.95
CA TYR A 4 -68.73 -24.62 -3.99
C TYR A 4 -68.61 -23.10 -4.18
N PRO A 5 -67.67 -22.42 -3.49
CA PRO A 5 -67.40 -21.00 -3.73
C PRO A 5 -66.46 -20.81 -4.93
N ASN A 6 -66.76 -19.76 -5.68
CA ASN A 6 -66.06 -19.22 -6.84
C ASN A 6 -64.79 -18.43 -6.44
N TRP A 7 -63.65 -18.77 -7.04
CA TRP A 7 -62.40 -18.02 -6.90
C TRP A 7 -62.37 -16.85 -7.88
N SER A 8 -62.61 -15.63 -7.40
CA SER A 8 -62.38 -14.38 -8.15
C SER A 8 -61.06 -13.73 -7.72
N GLY A 9 -60.30 -13.27 -8.71
CA GLY A 9 -58.89 -12.87 -8.62
C GLY A 9 -58.47 -11.98 -7.46
N SER A 10 -57.37 -12.35 -6.81
CA SER A 10 -56.48 -11.44 -6.07
C SER A 10 -55.06 -12.01 -5.84
N ALA A 11 -54.81 -13.30 -6.08
CA ALA A 11 -53.55 -13.94 -5.69
C ALA A 11 -52.34 -13.62 -6.59
N ALA A 12 -52.57 -13.19 -7.83
CA ALA A 12 -51.48 -13.01 -8.81
C ALA A 12 -50.70 -11.69 -8.65
N VAL A 13 -51.22 -10.70 -7.93
CA VAL A 13 -50.58 -9.37 -7.81
C VAL A 13 -49.56 -9.31 -6.67
N TRP A 14 -49.67 -10.19 -5.66
CA TRP A 14 -48.77 -10.16 -4.50
C TRP A 14 -47.41 -10.86 -4.71
N LEU A 15 -47.24 -11.65 -5.77
CA LEU A 15 -45.98 -12.36 -6.05
C LEU A 15 -44.95 -11.52 -6.82
N MET A 16 -45.35 -10.43 -7.48
CA MET A 16 -44.40 -9.55 -8.17
C MET A 16 -43.76 -8.49 -7.25
N ALA A 17 -44.36 -8.18 -6.10
CA ALA A 17 -43.79 -7.22 -5.15
C ALA A 17 -42.63 -7.80 -4.32
N LEU A 18 -42.57 -9.13 -4.14
CA LEU A 18 -41.54 -9.77 -3.33
C LEU A 18 -40.21 -9.96 -4.08
N VAL A 19 -40.23 -9.97 -5.42
CA VAL A 19 -39.03 -10.15 -6.24
C VAL A 19 -38.26 -8.83 -6.41
N LEU A 20 -38.91 -7.67 -6.28
CA LEU A 20 -38.28 -6.35 -6.39
C LEU A 20 -37.54 -5.89 -5.11
N LEU A 21 -37.85 -6.44 -3.93
CA LEU A 21 -37.07 -6.14 -2.70
C LEU A 21 -35.80 -6.99 -2.54
N LEU A 22 -35.61 -8.04 -3.34
CA LEU A 22 -34.43 -8.93 -3.23
C LEU A 22 -33.27 -8.53 -4.16
N GLY A 23 -33.50 -7.63 -5.12
CA GLY A 23 -32.47 -7.18 -6.07
C GLY A 23 -31.50 -6.13 -5.52
N GLU A 24 -31.89 -5.35 -4.50
CA GLU A 24 -31.09 -4.24 -3.98
C GLU A 24 -29.93 -4.70 -3.08
N HIS A 25 -30.04 -5.86 -2.44
CA HIS A 25 -29.02 -6.34 -1.51
C HIS A 25 -27.76 -6.88 -2.21
N GLN A 26 -27.83 -7.25 -3.49
CA GLN A 26 -26.68 -7.80 -4.22
C GLN A 26 -25.67 -6.72 -4.63
N GLY A 27 -26.14 -5.53 -5.02
CA GLY A 27 -25.27 -4.42 -5.43
C GLY A 27 -24.47 -3.84 -4.28
N ALA A 28 -25.09 -3.67 -3.11
CA ALA A 28 -24.42 -3.14 -1.92
C ALA A 28 -23.31 -4.07 -1.38
N GLN A 29 -23.49 -5.40 -1.48
CA GLN A 29 -22.44 -6.35 -1.08
C GLN A 29 -21.27 -6.41 -2.08
N ALA A 30 -21.53 -6.21 -3.37
CA ALA A 30 -20.46 -6.12 -4.37
C ALA A 30 -19.57 -4.88 -4.17
N LEU A 31 -20.16 -3.74 -3.78
CA LEU A 31 -19.44 -2.51 -3.45
C LEU A 31 -18.53 -2.67 -2.21
N LEU A 32 -18.99 -3.37 -1.18
CA LEU A 32 -18.19 -3.66 0.02
C LEU A 32 -17.08 -4.70 -0.26
N ALA A 33 -17.32 -5.64 -1.17
CA ALA A 33 -16.31 -6.63 -1.60
C ALA A 33 -15.18 -6.03 -2.44
N GLN A 34 -15.35 -4.81 -2.96
CA GLN A 34 -14.37 -4.11 -3.78
C GLN A 34 -13.44 -3.18 -2.97
N GLN A 35 -13.66 -3.06 -1.65
CA GLN A 35 -12.82 -2.24 -0.78
C GLN A 35 -11.68 -3.08 -0.22
N HIS A 36 -10.45 -2.71 -0.58
CA HIS A 36 -9.25 -3.29 0.02
C HIS A 36 -9.17 -2.92 1.51
N PRO A 37 -8.71 -3.82 2.39
CA PRO A 37 -8.51 -3.49 3.80
C PRO A 37 -7.55 -2.31 3.94
N SER A 38 -7.96 -1.28 4.68
CA SER A 38 -7.11 -0.14 5.01
C SER A 38 -6.85 -0.04 6.51
N THR A 39 -5.71 0.52 6.88
CA THR A 39 -5.30 0.73 8.28
C THR A 39 -4.55 2.04 8.39
N ILE A 40 -4.81 2.82 9.44
CA ILE A 40 -4.06 4.04 9.73
C ILE A 40 -3.01 3.74 10.80
N THR A 41 -1.74 3.99 10.49
CA THR A 41 -0.62 3.91 11.44
C THR A 41 0.21 5.18 11.32
N ALA A 42 0.54 5.83 12.44
CA ALA A 42 1.36 7.05 12.46
C ALA A 42 0.83 8.19 11.54
N GLY A 43 -0.50 8.25 11.34
CA GLY A 43 -1.14 9.20 10.43
C GLY A 43 -0.95 8.89 8.94
N LEU A 44 -0.53 7.68 8.59
CA LEU A 44 -0.39 7.17 7.22
C LEU A 44 -1.42 6.08 6.95
N GLU A 45 -2.07 6.14 5.79
CA GLU A 45 -3.01 5.11 5.36
C GLU A 45 -2.28 3.99 4.63
N THR A 46 -2.47 2.76 5.07
CA THR A 46 -1.94 1.56 4.41
C THR A 46 -3.11 0.78 3.80
N ILE A 47 -3.06 0.51 2.50
CA ILE A 47 -4.03 -0.32 1.79
C ILE A 47 -3.34 -1.59 1.28
N GLN A 48 -3.90 -2.76 1.58
CA GLN A 48 -3.43 -4.01 0.99
C GLN A 48 -4.05 -4.23 -0.40
N ILE A 49 -3.28 -3.98 -1.46
CA ILE A 49 -3.78 -4.06 -2.85
C ILE A 49 -3.71 -5.49 -3.43
N ARG A 50 -2.82 -6.34 -2.93
CA ARG A 50 -2.70 -7.78 -3.27
C ARG A 50 -2.14 -8.56 -2.08
N PRO A 51 -2.22 -9.90 -2.05
CA PRO A 51 -1.43 -10.68 -1.10
C PRO A 51 0.03 -10.23 -1.11
N ASN A 52 0.57 -9.92 0.07
CA ASN A 52 1.95 -9.42 0.27
C ASN A 52 2.31 -8.09 -0.41
N VAL A 53 1.36 -7.32 -0.94
CA VAL A 53 1.63 -6.00 -1.54
C VAL A 53 0.72 -4.95 -0.91
N HIS A 54 1.34 -3.94 -0.32
CA HIS A 54 0.67 -2.85 0.38
C HIS A 54 1.13 -1.51 -0.20
N VAL A 55 0.28 -0.50 -0.16
CA VAL A 55 0.64 0.88 -0.49
C VAL A 55 0.37 1.74 0.73
N ILE A 56 1.35 2.53 1.12
CA ILE A 56 1.30 3.52 2.20
C ILE A 56 1.15 4.90 1.57
N PHE A 57 0.09 5.62 1.93
CA PHE A 57 -0.23 6.97 1.47
C PHE A 57 0.09 8.01 2.54
N GLY A 58 0.50 9.20 2.11
CA GLY A 58 0.73 10.35 2.99
C GLY A 58 2.14 10.47 3.59
N ALA A 59 3.11 9.70 3.07
CA ALA A 59 4.51 9.75 3.50
C ALA A 59 5.32 10.84 2.77
N GLY A 60 4.67 11.81 2.13
CA GLY A 60 5.28 12.71 1.13
C GLY A 60 4.85 12.26 -0.27
N ALA A 61 5.29 11.06 -0.65
CA ALA A 61 4.76 10.30 -1.79
C ALA A 61 4.08 9.00 -1.32
N ASN A 62 3.64 8.18 -2.28
CA ASN A 62 3.16 6.83 -2.01
C ASN A 62 4.34 5.87 -1.92
N VAL A 63 4.37 5.04 -0.88
CA VAL A 63 5.40 4.01 -0.71
C VAL A 63 4.77 2.64 -0.86
N THR A 64 5.29 1.82 -1.77
CA THR A 64 4.81 0.43 -1.92
C THR A 64 5.67 -0.51 -1.09
N VAL A 65 5.05 -1.43 -0.36
CA VAL A 65 5.72 -2.45 0.45
C VAL A 65 5.37 -3.83 -0.07
N HIS A 66 6.38 -4.57 -0.52
CA HIS A 66 6.28 -6.00 -0.81
C HIS A 66 6.84 -6.83 0.34
N VAL A 67 6.07 -7.81 0.81
CA VAL A 67 6.44 -8.71 1.90
C VAL A 67 6.94 -10.05 1.33
N GLY A 68 8.25 -10.27 1.39
CA GLY A 68 8.90 -11.51 0.96
C GLY A 68 9.31 -12.44 2.10
N PRO A 69 9.75 -13.67 1.78
CA PRO A 69 10.23 -14.64 2.78
C PRO A 69 11.55 -14.21 3.45
N ASP A 70 12.36 -13.37 2.81
CA ASP A 70 13.65 -12.91 3.34
C ASP A 70 13.61 -11.51 3.95
N GLY A 71 12.53 -10.75 3.68
CA GLY A 71 12.37 -9.39 4.15
C GLY A 71 11.44 -8.55 3.29
N LEU A 72 11.48 -7.24 3.54
CA LEU A 72 10.64 -6.24 2.86
C LEU A 72 11.40 -5.56 1.72
N VAL A 73 10.69 -5.37 0.62
CA VAL A 73 11.13 -4.50 -0.49
C VAL A 73 10.21 -3.30 -0.50
N LEU A 74 10.80 -2.11 -0.46
CA LEU A 74 10.09 -0.85 -0.54
C LEU A 74 10.33 -0.22 -1.92
N VAL A 75 9.28 0.42 -2.46
CA VAL A 75 9.41 1.35 -3.60
C VAL A 75 9.22 2.74 -3.05
N ASP A 76 10.26 3.55 -3.18
CA ASP A 76 10.47 4.85 -2.54
C ASP A 76 10.49 4.81 -1.01
N SER A 77 10.82 5.95 -0.40
CA SER A 77 11.07 6.11 1.04
C SER A 77 10.37 7.31 1.65
N GLY A 78 9.51 8.00 0.89
CA GLY A 78 8.82 9.20 1.36
C GLY A 78 9.76 10.40 1.54
N SER A 79 9.23 11.44 2.18
CA SER A 79 9.98 12.63 2.56
C SER A 79 10.71 12.46 3.89
N SER A 80 11.73 13.30 4.13
CA SER A 80 12.48 13.33 5.39
C SER A 80 11.58 13.54 6.61
N GLU A 81 10.56 14.40 6.50
CA GLU A 81 9.66 14.77 7.60
C GLU A 81 8.73 13.63 8.02
N ARG A 82 8.46 12.68 7.11
CA ARG A 82 7.55 11.56 7.33
C ARG A 82 8.28 10.23 7.56
N ALA A 83 9.61 10.22 7.53
CA ALA A 83 10.40 9.00 7.52
C ALA A 83 10.18 8.12 8.76
N ASP A 84 10.08 8.72 9.95
CA ASP A 84 9.79 7.96 11.19
C ASP A 84 8.37 7.37 11.17
N ASN A 85 7.38 8.15 10.72
CA ASN A 85 6.00 7.67 10.58
C ASN A 85 5.92 6.52 9.56
N LEU A 86 6.66 6.63 8.45
CA LEU A 86 6.76 5.58 7.46
C LEU A 86 7.39 4.31 8.05
N LEU A 87 8.47 4.45 8.81
CA LEU A 87 9.11 3.30 9.45
C LEU A 87 8.16 2.57 10.40
N GLU A 88 7.34 3.30 11.16
CA GLU A 88 6.31 2.71 12.02
C GLU A 88 5.23 1.99 11.21
N ALA A 89 4.73 2.60 10.13
CA ALA A 89 3.74 1.99 9.25
C ALA A 89 4.28 0.73 8.54
N VAL A 90 5.54 0.73 8.11
CA VAL A 90 6.19 -0.47 7.53
C VAL A 90 6.29 -1.60 8.56
N LYS A 91 6.65 -1.27 9.81
CA LYS A 91 6.73 -2.25 10.90
C LYS A 91 5.36 -2.81 11.31
N SER A 92 4.27 -2.05 11.13
CA SER A 92 2.92 -2.55 11.41
C SER A 92 2.42 -3.54 10.35
N ILE A 93 2.93 -3.45 9.12
CA ILE A 93 2.67 -4.45 8.06
C ILE A 93 3.38 -5.77 8.36
N SER A 94 4.65 -5.72 8.80
CA SER A 94 5.43 -6.93 9.06
C SER A 94 6.65 -6.66 9.96
N PRO A 95 7.00 -7.59 10.87
CA PRO A 95 8.22 -7.50 11.68
C PRO A 95 9.50 -7.89 10.92
N ARG A 96 9.39 -8.25 9.63
CA ARG A 96 10.52 -8.69 8.81
C ARG A 96 11.48 -7.51 8.51
N PRO A 97 12.79 -7.77 8.34
CA PRO A 97 13.76 -6.71 8.06
C PRO A 97 13.52 -6.08 6.68
N ILE A 98 13.74 -4.78 6.57
CA ILE A 98 13.79 -4.09 5.28
C ILE A 98 15.10 -4.46 4.60
N ARG A 99 15.03 -5.00 3.38
CA ARG A 99 16.20 -5.48 2.63
C ARG A 99 16.59 -4.56 1.50
N LEU A 100 15.59 -3.96 0.87
CA LEU A 100 15.75 -3.24 -0.38
C LEU A 100 14.81 -2.04 -0.43
N ILE A 101 15.35 -0.91 -0.89
CA ILE A 101 14.60 0.29 -1.26
C ILE A 101 14.87 0.53 -2.74
N ILE A 102 13.81 0.66 -3.54
CA ILE A 102 13.88 0.97 -4.97
C ILE A 102 13.37 2.39 -5.16
N ASN A 103 14.25 3.33 -5.49
CA ASN A 103 13.87 4.71 -5.74
C ASN A 103 13.50 4.93 -7.21
N THR A 104 12.33 5.51 -7.42
CA THR A 104 11.75 5.74 -8.75
C THR A 104 12.20 7.07 -9.34
N SER A 105 12.44 8.09 -8.50
CA SER A 105 12.96 9.40 -8.87
C SER A 105 14.01 9.91 -7.86
N ALA A 106 14.52 11.11 -8.07
CA ALA A 106 15.39 11.83 -7.12
C ALA A 106 14.64 12.93 -6.36
N ASP A 107 13.31 12.97 -6.46
CA ASP A 107 12.49 14.01 -5.84
C ASP A 107 12.45 13.80 -4.33
N ALA A 108 12.46 14.88 -3.55
CA ALA A 108 12.66 14.83 -2.10
C ALA A 108 11.59 14.00 -1.37
N ASP A 109 10.38 13.92 -1.91
CA ASP A 109 9.26 13.12 -1.40
C ASP A 109 9.34 11.62 -1.76
N HIS A 110 10.29 11.22 -2.63
CA HIS A 110 10.57 9.83 -2.95
C HIS A 110 11.83 9.31 -2.23
N VAL A 111 12.88 10.14 -2.12
CA VAL A 111 14.19 9.73 -1.59
C VAL A 111 14.55 10.31 -0.22
N GLY A 112 13.76 11.24 0.31
CA GLY A 112 14.07 11.97 1.55
C GLY A 112 14.16 11.06 2.78
N GLY A 113 13.40 9.96 2.81
CA GLY A 113 13.44 8.99 3.91
C GLY A 113 14.57 7.96 3.83
N ASN A 114 15.37 7.91 2.75
CA ASN A 114 16.37 6.87 2.53
C ASN A 114 17.32 6.66 3.70
N ALA A 115 17.77 7.74 4.35
CA ALA A 115 18.71 7.63 5.47
C ALA A 115 18.08 6.90 6.66
N VAL A 116 16.83 7.22 7.02
CA VAL A 116 16.13 6.61 8.16
C VAL A 116 15.71 5.17 7.83
N ILE A 117 15.05 4.98 6.69
CA ILE A 117 14.53 3.67 6.29
C ILE A 117 15.68 2.70 5.97
N GLY A 118 16.72 3.18 5.29
CA GLY A 118 17.92 2.41 4.98
C GLY A 118 18.64 1.94 6.23
N ASN A 119 18.91 2.85 7.18
CA ASN A 119 19.58 2.52 8.44
C ASN A 119 18.77 1.58 9.34
N ALA A 120 17.43 1.57 9.24
CA ALA A 120 16.59 0.63 9.95
C ALA A 120 16.55 -0.76 9.30
N GLY A 121 17.07 -0.90 8.09
CA GLY A 121 17.12 -2.13 7.33
C GLY A 121 18.35 -2.98 7.58
N VAL A 122 18.44 -4.10 6.86
CA VAL A 122 19.56 -5.03 6.91
C VAL A 122 19.94 -5.40 5.49
N SER A 123 21.24 -5.35 5.19
CA SER A 123 21.75 -5.62 3.86
C SER A 123 21.41 -7.05 3.41
N MET A 124 21.34 -7.23 2.10
CA MET A 124 21.28 -8.56 1.50
C MET A 124 22.68 -9.14 1.40
N SER A 125 22.83 -10.44 1.67
CA SER A 125 24.14 -11.12 1.65
C SER A 125 24.93 -11.02 0.34
N PHE A 126 24.29 -10.58 -0.76
CA PHE A 126 24.90 -10.44 -2.07
C PHE A 126 25.15 -9.00 -2.50
N ASP A 127 24.92 -7.99 -1.65
CA ASP A 127 25.23 -6.60 -1.99
C ASP A 127 26.75 -6.36 -1.89
N PRO A 128 27.48 -6.28 -3.02
CA PRO A 128 28.93 -6.12 -2.99
C PRO A 128 29.34 -4.67 -2.67
N PHE A 129 28.37 -3.75 -2.54
CA PHE A 129 28.58 -2.33 -2.32
C PHE A 129 28.14 -1.88 -0.91
N ALA A 130 27.42 -2.73 -0.17
CA ALA A 130 27.00 -2.41 1.19
C ALA A 130 28.19 -2.31 2.15
N LEU A 131 28.50 -1.08 2.56
CA LEU A 131 29.42 -0.81 3.65
C LEU A 131 28.65 -0.75 4.97
N GLY A 132 28.18 -1.90 5.45
CA GLY A 132 27.54 -2.04 6.77
C GLY A 132 26.12 -2.62 6.76
N ASN A 133 25.47 -2.58 7.93
CA ASN A 133 24.14 -3.14 8.14
C ASN A 133 23.05 -2.09 7.86
N HIS A 134 22.70 -1.93 6.59
CA HIS A 134 21.58 -1.10 6.12
C HIS A 134 20.89 -1.78 4.93
N ALA A 135 19.63 -1.45 4.65
CA ALA A 135 18.98 -1.93 3.42
C ALA A 135 19.70 -1.42 2.17
N THR A 136 19.81 -2.26 1.15
CA THR A 136 20.35 -1.85 -0.15
C THR A 136 19.43 -0.80 -0.78
N VAL A 137 19.99 0.27 -1.32
CA VAL A 137 19.24 1.28 -2.08
C VAL A 137 19.57 1.14 -3.56
N LEU A 138 18.56 0.79 -4.37
CA LEU A 138 18.67 0.68 -5.82
C LEU A 138 17.89 1.81 -6.50
N ALA A 139 18.44 2.31 -7.60
CA ALA A 139 17.78 3.30 -8.43
C ALA A 139 18.35 3.27 -9.85
N HIS A 140 17.67 3.92 -10.79
CA HIS A 140 18.26 4.22 -12.08
C HIS A 140 19.46 5.18 -11.92
N GLU A 141 20.50 5.08 -12.75
CA GLU A 141 21.73 5.90 -12.60
C GLU A 141 21.48 7.42 -12.61
N ASN A 142 20.43 7.86 -13.30
CA ASN A 142 20.01 9.26 -13.33
C ASN A 142 19.59 9.79 -11.95
N VAL A 143 19.08 8.94 -11.06
CA VAL A 143 18.81 9.30 -9.67
C VAL A 143 20.12 9.62 -8.97
N LEU A 144 21.10 8.73 -9.05
CA LEU A 144 22.43 8.97 -8.47
C LEU A 144 23.07 10.26 -9.02
N ARG A 145 22.99 10.50 -10.34
CA ARG A 145 23.51 11.72 -10.96
C ARG A 145 22.83 12.99 -10.44
N ARG A 146 21.52 12.94 -10.19
CA ARG A 146 20.77 14.06 -9.62
C ARG A 146 21.04 14.25 -8.13
N MET A 147 21.37 13.17 -7.41
CA MET A 147 21.66 13.19 -5.97
C MET A 147 23.11 13.48 -5.63
N SER A 148 24.00 13.42 -6.62
CA SER A 148 25.44 13.58 -6.43
C SER A 148 25.89 14.97 -6.86
N ALA A 149 26.85 15.50 -6.12
CA ALA A 149 27.61 16.68 -6.52
C ALA A 149 29.11 16.39 -6.41
N PRO A 150 29.96 17.18 -7.08
CA PRO A 150 31.41 17.12 -6.87
C PRO A 150 31.75 17.20 -5.38
N THR A 151 32.80 16.51 -4.96
CA THR A 151 33.25 16.51 -3.56
C THR A 151 33.41 17.94 -3.03
N GLY A 152 32.78 18.23 -1.90
CA GLY A 152 32.76 19.57 -1.29
C GLY A 152 31.61 20.47 -1.75
N SER A 153 30.76 20.00 -2.66
CA SER A 153 29.52 20.68 -3.06
C SER A 153 28.30 19.85 -2.62
N GLN A 154 27.18 20.53 -2.34
CA GLN A 154 25.90 19.86 -2.08
C GLN A 154 25.14 19.70 -3.40
N SER A 155 24.48 18.57 -3.57
CA SER A 155 23.54 18.38 -4.67
C SER A 155 22.30 19.26 -4.49
N PRO A 156 21.75 19.87 -5.55
CA PRO A 156 20.49 20.60 -5.46
C PRO A 156 19.27 19.68 -5.30
N PHE A 157 19.46 18.35 -5.36
CA PHE A 157 18.42 17.36 -5.14
C PHE A 157 18.96 16.14 -4.38
N PRO A 158 18.10 15.45 -3.61
CA PRO A 158 17.04 16.08 -2.82
C PRO A 158 17.63 17.04 -1.78
#